data_AF-A0A929XCV7-F1
#
_entry.id   AF-A0A929XCV7-F1
#
_cell.length_a   1.000
_cell.length_b   1.000
_cell.length_c   1.000
_cell.angle_alpha   90.00
_cell.angle_beta   90.00
_cell.angle_gamma   90.00
#
_symmetry.space_group_name_H-M   'P 1'
#
loop_
_entity.id
_entity.type
_entity.pdbx_description
1 polymer ?
#
loop_
_entity_poly.entity_id
_entity_poly.type
_entity_poly.pdbx_seq_one_letter_code
_entity_poly.pdbx_strand_id
1 'polypeptide(L)'
;MYMIIDFMLSIIIQITKLLASFKYNIYVRNFNILIYIIYYLIILFLCTYIVLKEKEKENGKYNVEDKENIIDISRNIMKDIIKIIIFLIIILGITIIIDILYNNLSRKNMAYFVDIGQGDSSLIQTKDGKNILIDTGEGESSRYPAGKKILFPYLLKRNVHKLDLLIISHFDSDHSGGAKYILENMEVSTVIISPQFRYSKQYIEVMKVIIENRKRGRKTKVIYGLNGGVIQCGKYFKMKIYGPINKYITKNILNNNSLVFLALIGEKKILYTGDIEKVAEEQIIKRIEGIDIDYLKVAHHGSKSSTTDIFLNNIKCKNFVISCRCK
;
A
#
# COMPACT_ATOMS: atom_id res chain seq x y z
N MET A 1 -33.15 29.49 -15.11
CA MET A 1 -31.79 28.90 -15.25
C MET A 1 -30.94 29.13 -14.00
N TYR A 2 -30.76 30.38 -13.54
CA TYR A 2 -30.00 30.70 -12.31
C TYR A 2 -30.49 29.99 -11.04
N MET A 3 -31.80 29.99 -10.76
CA MET A 3 -32.36 29.31 -9.58
C MET A 3 -32.07 27.80 -9.54
N ILE A 4 -32.06 27.14 -10.70
CA ILE A 4 -31.80 25.69 -10.80
C ILE A 4 -30.32 25.43 -10.52
N ILE A 5 -29.42 26.26 -11.07
CA ILE A 5 -27.98 26.15 -10.85
C ILE A 5 -27.64 26.37 -9.37
N ASP A 6 -28.18 27.42 -8.74
CA ASP A 6 -27.95 27.70 -7.31
C ASP A 6 -28.47 26.58 -6.40
N PHE A 7 -29.65 26.02 -6.73
CA PHE A 7 -30.20 24.87 -6.01
C PHE A 7 -29.31 23.64 -6.13
N MET A 8 -28.83 23.31 -7.34
CA MET A 8 -27.89 22.20 -7.53
C MET A 8 -26.56 22.42 -6.83
N LEU A 9 -26.03 23.65 -6.86
CA LEU A 9 -24.78 24.00 -6.19
C LEU A 9 -24.92 23.85 -4.66
N SER A 10 -26.05 24.27 -4.10
CA SER A 10 -26.37 24.13 -2.67
C SER A 10 -26.38 22.66 -2.24
N ILE A 11 -27.01 21.78 -3.03
CA ILE A 11 -27.03 20.34 -2.77
C ILE A 11 -25.61 19.76 -2.79
N ILE A 12 -24.81 20.09 -3.82
CA ILE A 12 -23.42 19.61 -3.94
C ILE A 12 -22.60 20.04 -2.71
N ILE A 13 -22.73 21.29 -2.28
CA ILE A 13 -22.00 21.82 -1.12
C ILE A 13 -22.43 21.10 0.16
N GLN A 14 -23.73 20.87 0.37
CA GLN A 14 -24.22 20.15 1.54
C GLN A 14 -23.74 18.70 1.57
N ILE A 15 -23.81 17.98 0.44
CA ILE A 15 -23.29 16.61 0.33
C ILE A 15 -21.79 16.61 0.61
N THR A 16 -21.03 17.57 0.07
CA THR A 16 -19.58 17.66 0.29
C THR A 16 -19.26 17.90 1.77
N LYS A 17 -19.98 18.81 2.44
CA LYS A 17 -19.82 19.05 3.88
C LYS A 17 -20.16 17.82 4.73
N LEU A 18 -21.24 17.11 4.38
CA LEU A 18 -21.63 15.88 5.04
C LEU A 18 -20.55 14.79 4.86
N LEU A 19 -20.07 14.59 3.64
CA LEU A 19 -19.01 13.62 3.33
C LEU A 19 -17.69 13.97 4.03
N ALA A 20 -17.32 15.26 4.07
CA ALA A 20 -16.15 15.75 4.78
C ALA A 20 -16.27 15.63 6.31
N SER A 21 -17.50 15.57 6.85
CA SER A 21 -17.71 15.37 8.30
C SER A 21 -17.40 13.95 8.78
N PHE A 22 -17.37 12.96 7.87
CA PHE A 22 -16.97 11.60 8.23
C PHE A 22 -15.47 11.58 8.55
N LYS A 23 -15.12 11.18 9.77
CA LYS A 23 -13.73 11.00 10.24
C LYS A 23 -12.95 9.87 9.55
N TYR A 24 -13.54 9.22 8.55
CA TYR A 24 -12.96 8.07 7.86
C TYR A 24 -12.43 8.50 6.50
N ASN A 25 -11.11 8.36 6.30
CA ASN A 25 -10.53 8.44 4.98
C ASN A 25 -10.84 7.14 4.23
N ILE A 26 -11.87 7.17 3.38
CA ILE A 26 -12.14 6.08 2.45
C ILE A 26 -11.25 6.31 1.23
N TYR A 27 -10.18 5.52 1.11
CA TYR A 27 -9.35 5.53 -0.08
C TYR A 27 -10.04 4.73 -1.17
N VAL A 28 -10.74 5.43 -2.06
CA VAL A 28 -11.35 4.82 -3.23
C VAL A 28 -10.39 4.93 -4.39
N ARG A 29 -10.18 3.82 -5.11
CA ARG A 29 -9.47 3.82 -6.41
C ARG A 29 -10.17 4.80 -7.35
N ASN A 30 -9.45 5.36 -8.33
CA ASN A 30 -10.07 6.13 -9.41
C ASN A 30 -11.29 5.37 -9.95
N PHE A 31 -12.45 6.01 -9.86
CA PHE A 31 -13.70 5.40 -10.26
C PHE A 31 -13.66 5.07 -11.75
N ASN A 32 -14.22 3.92 -12.12
CA ASN A 32 -14.47 3.60 -13.52
C ASN A 32 -15.39 4.68 -14.12
N ILE A 33 -15.18 5.06 -15.38
CA ILE A 33 -16.05 6.01 -16.08
C ILE A 33 -17.54 5.64 -15.98
N LEU A 34 -17.86 4.33 -15.94
CA LEU A 34 -19.22 3.85 -15.70
C LEU A 34 -19.85 4.38 -14.41
N ILE A 35 -19.06 4.53 -13.34
CA ILE A 35 -19.56 5.00 -12.05
C ILE A 35 -20.01 6.46 -12.16
N TYR A 36 -19.26 7.28 -12.90
CA TYR A 36 -19.65 8.66 -13.17
C TYR A 36 -20.92 8.72 -14.05
N ILE A 37 -21.04 7.85 -15.05
CA ILE A 37 -22.25 7.77 -15.89
C ILE A 37 -23.47 7.40 -15.04
N ILE A 38 -23.36 6.38 -14.18
CA ILE A 38 -24.43 5.96 -13.27
C ILE A 38 -24.79 7.11 -12.31
N TYR A 39 -23.80 7.81 -11.76
CA TYR A 39 -24.01 8.96 -10.89
C TYR A 39 -24.85 10.06 -11.55
N TYR A 40 -24.51 10.46 -12.78
CA TYR A 40 -25.27 11.49 -13.50
C TYR A 40 -26.66 11.02 -13.92
N LEU A 41 -26.85 9.73 -14.22
CA LEU A 41 -28.18 9.17 -14.49
C LEU A 41 -29.07 9.16 -13.24
N ILE A 42 -28.51 8.91 -12.06
CA ILE A 42 -29.24 9.03 -10.79
C ILE A 42 -29.66 10.48 -10.55
N ILE A 43 -28.78 11.46 -10.84
CA ILE A 43 -29.15 12.88 -10.75
C ILE A 43 -30.30 13.21 -11.71
N LEU A 44 -30.20 12.78 -12.98
CA LEU A 44 -31.24 13.01 -13.97
C LEU A 44 -32.58 12.41 -13.52
N PHE A 45 -32.56 11.17 -13.02
CA PHE A 45 -33.72 10.50 -12.43
C PHE A 45 -34.37 11.34 -11.32
N LEU A 46 -33.57 11.84 -10.36
CA LEU A 46 -34.07 12.66 -9.26
C LEU A 46 -34.68 13.98 -9.75
N CYS A 47 -34.05 14.64 -10.73
CA CYS A 47 -34.58 15.85 -11.34
C CYS A 47 -35.94 15.58 -12.03
N THR A 48 -36.04 14.52 -12.84
CA THR A 48 -37.31 14.13 -13.48
C THR A 48 -38.39 13.79 -12.46
N TYR A 49 -38.03 13.09 -11.37
CA TYR A 49 -38.95 12.78 -10.28
C TYR A 49 -39.47 14.03 -9.54
N ILE A 50 -38.60 15.01 -9.28
CA ILE A 50 -39.02 16.29 -8.67
C ILE A 50 -39.99 17.03 -9.58
N VAL A 51 -39.68 17.15 -10.88
CA VAL A 51 -40.57 17.79 -11.86
C VAL A 51 -41.94 17.12 -11.92
N LEU A 52 -41.97 15.77 -11.91
CA LEU A 52 -43.20 15.00 -11.82
C LEU A 52 -44.01 15.36 -10.57
N LYS A 53 -43.36 15.37 -9.40
CA LYS A 53 -44.02 15.64 -8.12
C LYS A 53 -44.51 17.10 -8.01
N GLU A 54 -43.80 18.06 -8.59
CA GLU A 54 -44.25 19.45 -8.65
C GLU A 54 -45.44 19.62 -9.60
N LYS A 55 -45.39 19.00 -10.79
CA LYS A 55 -46.51 19.01 -11.75
C LYS A 55 -47.76 18.33 -11.20
N GLU A 56 -47.61 17.25 -10.44
CA GLU A 56 -48.74 16.59 -9.74
C GLU A 56 -49.39 17.54 -8.71
N LYS A 57 -48.61 18.40 -8.05
CA LYS A 57 -49.09 19.37 -7.04
C LYS A 57 -49.72 20.64 -7.62
N GLU A 58 -49.37 21.05 -8.84
CA GLU A 58 -49.96 22.23 -9.48
C GLU A 58 -51.43 21.97 -9.85
N ASN A 59 -52.35 22.32 -8.95
CA ASN A 59 -53.79 22.38 -9.23
C ASN A 59 -54.12 23.66 -10.02
N GLY A 60 -54.62 23.50 -11.25
CA GLY A 60 -55.43 24.53 -11.93
C GLY A 60 -54.75 25.56 -12.85
N LYS A 61 -53.50 25.36 -13.32
CA LYS A 61 -52.79 26.34 -14.18
C LYS A 61 -52.59 25.97 -15.65
N TYR A 62 -52.86 24.74 -16.05
CA TYR A 62 -52.66 24.23 -17.42
C TYR A 62 -53.89 23.41 -17.86
N ASN A 63 -54.11 23.30 -19.18
CA ASN A 63 -55.14 22.41 -19.73
C ASN A 63 -54.92 20.96 -19.27
N VAL A 64 -56.01 20.25 -18.99
CA VAL A 64 -55.99 18.88 -18.44
C VAL A 64 -55.22 17.92 -19.35
N GLU A 65 -55.42 18.01 -20.68
CA GLU A 65 -54.70 17.20 -21.68
C GLU A 65 -53.18 17.47 -21.70
N ASP A 66 -52.75 18.73 -21.66
CA ASP A 66 -51.32 19.09 -21.64
C ASP A 66 -50.63 18.58 -20.37
N LYS A 67 -51.36 18.60 -19.25
CA LYS A 67 -50.87 18.08 -17.97
C LYS A 67 -50.73 16.56 -18.00
N GLU A 68 -51.70 15.83 -18.52
CA GLU A 68 -51.65 14.36 -18.65
C GLU A 68 -50.52 13.91 -19.59
N ASN A 69 -50.38 14.56 -20.75
CA ASN A 69 -49.30 14.26 -21.70
C ASN A 69 -47.90 14.44 -21.08
N ILE A 70 -47.67 15.52 -20.33
CA ILE A 70 -46.36 15.77 -19.71
C ILE A 70 -46.07 14.75 -18.60
N ILE A 71 -47.08 14.36 -17.82
CA ILE A 71 -46.93 13.34 -16.77
C ILE A 71 -46.58 11.99 -17.38
N ASP A 72 -47.26 11.58 -18.45
CA ASP A 72 -47.02 10.28 -19.08
C ASP A 72 -45.68 10.22 -19.82
N ILE A 73 -45.28 11.30 -20.53
CA ILE A 73 -43.94 11.42 -21.11
C ILE A 73 -42.88 11.29 -20.01
N SER A 74 -43.06 12.00 -18.90
CA SER A 74 -42.10 11.99 -17.79
C SER A 74 -42.03 10.62 -17.08
N ARG A 75 -43.17 9.91 -16.92
CA ARG A 75 -43.20 8.54 -16.40
C ARG A 75 -42.47 7.55 -17.30
N ASN A 76 -42.64 7.68 -18.63
CA ASN A 76 -41.96 6.83 -19.60
C ASN A 76 -40.44 7.07 -19.58
N ILE A 77 -40.02 8.34 -19.60
CA ILE A 77 -38.61 8.72 -19.45
C ILE A 77 -38.03 8.13 -18.15
N MET A 78 -38.76 8.22 -17.03
CA MET A 78 -38.31 7.70 -15.74
C MET A 78 -38.13 6.16 -15.77
N LYS A 79 -39.06 5.42 -16.39
CA LYS A 79 -38.94 3.96 -16.56
C LYS A 79 -37.71 3.59 -17.39
N ASP A 80 -37.43 4.33 -18.46
CA ASP A 80 -36.29 4.06 -19.32
C ASP A 80 -34.97 4.39 -18.62
N ILE A 81 -34.90 5.49 -17.86
CA ILE A 81 -33.75 5.81 -17.01
C ILE A 81 -33.48 4.69 -16.00
N ILE A 82 -34.51 4.16 -15.33
CA ILE A 82 -34.35 3.04 -14.39
C ILE A 82 -33.76 1.81 -15.09
N LYS A 83 -34.28 1.44 -16.27
CA LYS A 83 -33.77 0.29 -17.04
C LYS A 83 -32.29 0.50 -17.41
N ILE A 84 -31.93 1.71 -17.85
CA ILE A 84 -30.54 2.06 -18.20
C ILE A 84 -29.64 1.96 -16.95
N ILE A 85 -30.07 2.48 -15.80
CA ILE A 85 -29.31 2.40 -14.55
C ILE A 85 -29.08 0.92 -14.16
N ILE A 86 -30.14 0.09 -14.17
CA ILE A 86 -30.03 -1.33 -13.85
C ILE A 86 -29.05 -2.02 -14.81
N PHE A 87 -29.17 -1.78 -16.11
CA PHE A 87 -28.28 -2.33 -17.12
C PHE A 87 -26.82 -1.93 -16.90
N LEU A 88 -26.55 -0.66 -16.62
CA LEU A 88 -25.20 -0.17 -16.33
C LEU A 88 -24.63 -0.73 -15.03
N ILE A 89 -25.45 -0.93 -14.00
CA ILE A 89 -25.03 -1.59 -12.76
C ILE A 89 -24.64 -3.04 -13.03
N ILE A 90 -25.39 -3.76 -13.88
CA ILE A 90 -25.05 -5.13 -14.28
C ILE A 90 -23.73 -5.15 -15.04
N ILE A 91 -23.53 -4.26 -16.03
CA ILE A 91 -22.27 -4.13 -16.75
C ILE A 91 -21.12 -3.83 -15.79
N LEU A 92 -21.31 -2.88 -14.88
CA LEU A 92 -20.32 -2.54 -13.87
C LEU A 92 -19.95 -3.77 -13.03
N GLY A 93 -20.94 -4.51 -12.53
CA GLY A 93 -20.74 -5.75 -11.79
C GLY A 93 -19.94 -6.79 -12.58
N ILE A 94 -20.28 -7.01 -13.86
CA ILE A 94 -19.55 -7.91 -14.75
C ILE A 94 -18.11 -7.44 -14.94
N THR A 95 -17.88 -6.15 -15.20
CA THR A 95 -16.52 -5.61 -15.39
C THR A 95 -15.67 -5.74 -14.14
N ILE A 96 -16.25 -5.56 -12.95
CA ILE A 96 -15.57 -5.76 -11.67
C ILE A 96 -15.21 -7.24 -11.49
N ILE A 97 -16.14 -8.16 -11.79
CA ILE A 97 -15.87 -9.61 -11.70
C ILE A 97 -14.74 -10.00 -12.67
N ILE A 98 -14.79 -9.52 -13.91
CA ILE A 98 -13.73 -9.76 -14.91
C ILE A 98 -12.39 -9.18 -14.43
N ASP A 99 -12.35 -7.95 -13.90
CA ASP A 99 -11.13 -7.34 -13.36
C ASP A 99 -10.57 -8.17 -12.19
N ILE A 100 -11.42 -8.66 -11.28
CA ILE A 100 -11.00 -9.52 -10.16
C ILE A 100 -10.42 -10.84 -10.67
N LEU A 101 -11.10 -11.51 -11.61
CA LEU A 101 -10.65 -12.77 -12.17
C LEU A 101 -9.34 -12.60 -12.95
N TYR A 102 -9.27 -11.58 -13.81
CA TYR A 102 -8.09 -11.26 -14.58
C TYR A 102 -6.91 -10.91 -13.68
N ASN A 103 -7.09 -10.04 -12.67
CA ASN A 103 -6.03 -9.69 -11.74
C ASN A 103 -5.56 -10.90 -10.92
N ASN A 104 -6.45 -11.81 -10.51
CA ASN A 104 -6.04 -13.03 -9.82
C ASN A 104 -5.24 -13.98 -10.72
N LEU A 105 -5.63 -14.15 -11.99
CA LEU A 105 -4.96 -15.05 -12.93
C LEU A 105 -3.65 -14.48 -13.48
N SER A 106 -3.60 -13.16 -13.70
CA SER A 106 -2.47 -12.46 -14.32
C SER A 106 -1.40 -11.99 -13.31
N ARG A 107 -1.63 -12.21 -12.00
CA ARG A 107 -0.66 -11.87 -10.95
C ARG A 107 0.71 -12.48 -11.26
N LYS A 108 1.73 -11.63 -11.16
CA LYS A 108 3.14 -12.00 -11.31
C LYS A 108 3.86 -11.75 -9.99
N ASN A 109 4.98 -12.45 -9.82
CA ASN A 109 5.93 -12.12 -8.78
C ASN A 109 6.63 -10.81 -9.14
N MET A 110 6.50 -9.79 -8.29
CA MET A 110 7.05 -8.46 -8.48
C MET A 110 7.78 -7.99 -7.23
N ALA A 111 8.94 -7.37 -7.41
CA ALA A 111 9.65 -6.62 -6.37
C ALA A 111 9.73 -5.16 -6.82
N TYR A 112 9.13 -4.26 -6.04
CA TYR A 112 9.15 -2.83 -6.24
C TYR A 112 10.09 -2.21 -5.22
N PHE A 113 11.09 -1.47 -5.67
CA PHE A 113 11.92 -0.62 -4.83
C PHE A 113 11.29 0.77 -4.85
N VAL A 114 10.72 1.19 -3.72
CA VAL A 114 9.85 2.37 -3.65
C VAL A 114 10.74 3.60 -3.48
N ASP A 115 10.64 4.55 -4.40
CA ASP A 115 11.26 5.85 -4.21
C ASP A 115 10.53 6.61 -3.10
N ILE A 116 11.17 6.64 -1.94
CA ILE A 116 10.69 7.30 -0.74
C ILE A 116 11.56 8.51 -0.36
N GLY A 117 12.45 8.94 -1.26
CA GLY A 117 13.44 9.97 -0.98
C GLY A 117 14.65 9.43 -0.23
N GLN A 118 14.72 9.66 1.08
CA GLN A 118 15.81 9.18 1.93
C GLN A 118 15.40 7.88 2.64
N GLY A 119 16.30 6.89 2.59
CA GLY A 119 16.11 5.58 3.21
C GLY A 119 15.70 4.47 2.26
N ASP A 120 15.25 3.36 2.83
CA ASP A 120 14.84 2.17 2.09
C ASP A 120 13.37 1.79 2.30
N SER A 121 12.72 1.37 1.21
CA SER A 121 11.49 0.60 1.27
C SER A 121 11.32 -0.24 0.00
N SER A 122 10.94 -1.49 0.15
CA SER A 122 10.62 -2.39 -0.96
C SER A 122 9.32 -3.14 -0.73
N LEU A 123 8.44 -3.15 -1.72
CA LEU A 123 7.22 -3.95 -1.73
C LEU A 123 7.40 -5.18 -2.63
N ILE A 124 7.17 -6.36 -2.10
CA ILE A 124 7.10 -7.61 -2.87
C ILE A 124 5.64 -8.07 -2.92
N GLN A 125 5.16 -8.33 -4.13
CA GLN A 125 3.86 -8.94 -4.38
C GLN A 125 4.08 -10.27 -5.11
N THR A 126 3.50 -11.34 -4.56
CA THR A 126 3.66 -12.69 -5.10
C THR A 126 2.45 -13.11 -5.93
N LYS A 127 2.65 -14.10 -6.82
CA LYS A 127 1.60 -14.65 -7.67
C LYS A 127 0.42 -15.23 -6.87
N ASP A 128 0.68 -15.75 -5.67
CA ASP A 128 -0.36 -16.26 -4.75
C ASP A 128 -0.95 -15.16 -3.85
N GLY A 129 -0.69 -13.88 -4.15
CA GLY A 129 -1.36 -12.74 -3.52
C GLY A 129 -0.78 -12.31 -2.17
N LYS A 130 0.43 -12.75 -1.81
CA LYS A 130 1.11 -12.28 -0.60
C LYS A 130 1.76 -10.92 -0.82
N ASN A 131 1.60 -10.04 0.17
CA ASN A 131 2.24 -8.73 0.21
C ASN A 131 3.28 -8.71 1.33
N ILE A 132 4.54 -8.47 0.95
CA ILE A 132 5.69 -8.38 1.86
C ILE A 132 6.30 -6.99 1.72
N LEU A 133 6.43 -6.27 2.83
CA LEU A 133 7.09 -4.97 2.88
C LEU A 133 8.42 -5.12 3.59
N ILE A 134 9.49 -4.58 3.00
CA ILE A 134 10.84 -4.55 3.58
C ILE A 134 11.19 -3.08 3.77
N ASP A 135 11.42 -2.68 5.02
CA ASP A 135 11.65 -1.29 5.44
C ASP A 135 10.55 -0.30 4.99
N THR A 136 10.59 0.89 5.55
CA THR A 136 9.46 1.82 5.59
C THR A 136 9.83 3.29 5.45
N GLY A 137 11.12 3.59 5.27
CA GLY A 137 11.59 4.96 5.11
C GLY A 137 11.56 5.80 6.39
N GLU A 138 11.88 7.09 6.19
CA GLU A 138 11.91 8.11 7.23
C GLU A 138 10.63 8.21 8.07
N GLY A 139 10.82 8.43 9.38
CA GLY A 139 9.74 8.53 10.35
C GLY A 139 9.06 9.89 10.45
N GLU A 140 8.07 9.97 11.35
CA GLU A 140 7.16 11.12 11.50
C GLU A 140 7.86 12.44 11.86
N SER A 141 9.03 12.38 12.50
CA SER A 141 9.80 13.57 12.87
C SER A 141 10.62 14.17 11.71
N SER A 142 10.65 13.54 10.54
CA SER A 142 11.32 14.08 9.35
C SER A 142 10.48 15.18 8.69
N ARG A 143 11.12 16.03 7.88
CA ARG A 143 10.42 17.03 7.05
C ARG A 143 9.44 16.35 6.06
N TYR A 144 9.73 15.11 5.68
CA TYR A 144 8.95 14.36 4.72
C TYR A 144 8.70 12.91 5.20
N PRO A 145 7.73 12.70 6.10
CA PRO A 145 7.49 11.38 6.69
C PRO A 145 7.04 10.37 5.64
N ALA A 146 7.98 9.54 5.19
CA ALA A 146 7.85 8.64 4.06
C ALA A 146 6.68 7.68 4.24
N GLY A 147 6.55 7.09 5.44
CA GLY A 147 5.46 6.16 5.79
C GLY A 147 4.07 6.72 5.48
N LYS A 148 3.78 7.95 5.93
CA LYS A 148 2.47 8.60 5.78
C LYS A 148 2.26 9.21 4.40
N LYS A 149 3.27 9.93 3.88
CA LYS A 149 3.10 10.75 2.67
C LYS A 149 3.31 9.98 1.37
N ILE A 150 4.13 8.94 1.38
CA ILE A 150 4.53 8.22 0.16
C ILE A 150 4.09 6.77 0.25
N LEU A 151 4.60 6.05 1.24
CA LEU A 151 4.55 4.60 1.28
C LEU A 151 3.12 4.10 1.47
N PHE A 152 2.38 4.61 2.45
CA PHE A 152 1.00 4.17 2.67
C PHE A 152 0.09 4.45 1.44
N PRO A 153 0.07 5.65 0.84
CA PRO A 153 -0.63 5.87 -0.43
C PRO A 153 -0.16 4.95 -1.57
N TYR A 154 1.14 4.69 -1.67
CA TYR A 154 1.70 3.79 -2.67
C TYR A 154 1.21 2.34 -2.50
N LEU A 155 1.17 1.84 -1.27
CA LEU A 155 0.64 0.51 -0.95
C LEU A 155 -0.83 0.39 -1.36
N LEU A 156 -1.65 1.39 -1.03
CA LEU A 156 -3.06 1.41 -1.43
C LEU A 156 -3.23 1.45 -2.95
N LYS A 157 -2.43 2.25 -3.65
CA LYS A 157 -2.40 2.30 -5.12
C LYS A 157 -2.02 0.94 -5.74
N ARG A 158 -1.27 0.11 -5.02
CA ARG A 158 -0.88 -1.27 -5.39
C ARG A 158 -1.86 -2.34 -4.90
N ASN A 159 -3.06 -1.95 -4.46
CA ASN A 159 -4.10 -2.84 -3.90
C ASN A 159 -3.61 -3.66 -2.69
N VAL A 160 -2.71 -3.08 -1.89
CA VAL A 160 -2.24 -3.68 -0.64
C VAL A 160 -3.11 -3.16 0.51
N HIS A 161 -4.05 -3.99 0.96
CA HIS A 161 -4.91 -3.69 2.11
C HIS A 161 -4.43 -4.32 3.42
N LYS A 162 -3.51 -5.29 3.29
CA LYS A 162 -2.93 -6.06 4.38
C LYS A 162 -1.53 -6.52 3.98
N LEU A 163 -0.62 -6.51 4.93
CA LEU A 163 0.70 -7.11 4.81
C LEU A 163 0.70 -8.50 5.46
N ASP A 164 1.12 -9.50 4.70
CA ASP A 164 1.41 -10.83 5.26
C ASP A 164 2.72 -10.78 6.07
N LEU A 165 3.66 -9.95 5.63
CA LEU A 165 4.97 -9.81 6.25
C LEU A 165 5.48 -8.37 6.18
N LEU A 166 5.93 -7.85 7.31
CA LEU A 166 6.73 -6.63 7.40
C LEU A 166 8.12 -7.00 7.92
N ILE A 167 9.16 -6.75 7.15
CA ILE A 167 10.56 -6.98 7.53
C ILE A 167 11.18 -5.62 7.81
N ILE A 168 11.73 -5.44 9.01
CA ILE A 168 12.50 -4.26 9.38
C ILE A 168 13.95 -4.71 9.51
N SER A 169 14.81 -4.22 8.61
CA SER A 169 16.23 -4.59 8.58
C SER A 169 16.93 -4.16 9.86
N HIS A 170 16.75 -2.90 10.24
CA HIS A 170 17.22 -2.28 11.47
C HIS A 170 16.36 -1.06 11.83
N PHE A 171 16.53 -0.55 13.05
CA PHE A 171 15.73 0.51 13.64
C PHE A 171 16.27 1.93 13.48
N ASP A 172 17.07 2.21 12.44
CA ASP A 172 17.31 3.60 12.07
C ASP A 172 16.07 4.21 11.43
N SER A 173 16.01 5.55 11.50
CA SER A 173 14.81 6.31 11.17
C SER A 173 14.44 6.18 9.70
N ASP A 174 15.42 6.11 8.80
CA ASP A 174 15.26 6.01 7.35
C ASP A 174 14.94 4.58 6.87
N HIS A 175 14.90 3.60 7.78
CA HIS A 175 14.44 2.23 7.49
C HIS A 175 13.15 1.90 8.23
N SER A 176 13.07 2.20 9.52
CA SER A 176 11.96 1.78 10.39
C SER A 176 10.97 2.89 10.73
N GLY A 177 11.25 4.13 10.34
CA GLY A 177 10.49 5.28 10.81
C GLY A 177 9.05 5.31 10.34
N GLY A 178 8.76 4.81 9.13
CA GLY A 178 7.40 4.68 8.61
C GLY A 178 6.59 3.54 9.25
N ALA A 179 7.23 2.58 9.93
CA ALA A 179 6.59 1.35 10.39
C ALA A 179 5.46 1.57 11.39
N LYS A 180 5.60 2.56 12.28
CA LYS A 180 4.52 2.97 13.21
C LYS A 180 3.24 3.31 12.44
N TYR A 181 3.34 4.21 11.46
CA TYR A 181 2.19 4.66 10.69
C TYR A 181 1.54 3.50 9.91
N ILE A 182 2.35 2.63 9.31
CA ILE A 182 1.85 1.43 8.62
C ILE A 182 1.11 0.51 9.59
N LEU A 183 1.68 0.22 10.77
CA LEU A 183 1.05 -0.67 11.75
C LEU A 183 -0.23 -0.08 12.36
N GLU A 184 -0.34 1.24 12.48
CA GLU A 184 -1.58 1.88 12.93
C GLU A 184 -2.70 1.74 11.87
N ASN A 185 -2.36 1.96 10.60
CA ASN A 185 -3.34 2.15 9.52
C ASN A 185 -3.55 0.93 8.61
N MET A 186 -2.73 -0.12 8.73
CA MET A 186 -2.81 -1.34 7.92
C MET A 186 -2.67 -2.58 8.79
N GLU A 187 -3.41 -3.65 8.47
CA GLU A 187 -3.22 -4.92 9.15
C GLU A 187 -1.89 -5.57 8.72
N VAL A 188 -1.11 -6.02 9.70
CA VAL A 188 0.15 -6.74 9.48
C VAL A 188 0.12 -8.05 10.22
N SER A 189 0.28 -9.17 9.51
CA SER A 189 0.19 -10.52 10.09
C SER A 189 1.45 -10.88 10.89
N THR A 190 2.62 -10.68 10.29
CA THR A 190 3.91 -10.97 10.92
C THR A 190 4.88 -9.81 10.71
N VAL A 191 5.58 -9.43 11.76
CA VAL A 191 6.69 -8.49 11.73
C VAL A 191 7.98 -9.26 12.03
N ILE A 192 8.97 -9.18 11.14
CA ILE A 192 10.30 -9.70 11.36
C ILE A 192 11.25 -8.55 11.65
N ILE A 193 12.01 -8.66 12.72
CA ILE A 193 12.93 -7.63 13.18
C ILE A 193 14.30 -8.22 13.46
N SER A 194 15.35 -7.42 13.25
CA SER A 194 16.69 -7.77 13.74
C SER A 194 16.66 -7.96 15.27
N PRO A 195 17.46 -8.89 15.82
CA PRO A 195 17.64 -9.02 17.27
C PRO A 195 18.29 -7.79 17.93
N GLN A 196 18.80 -6.82 17.16
CA GLN A 196 19.56 -5.65 17.61
C GLN A 196 19.04 -4.87 18.83
N PHE A 197 19.91 -4.00 19.34
CA PHE A 197 19.74 -3.22 20.57
C PHE A 197 18.36 -2.53 20.67
N ARG A 198 17.53 -3.07 21.57
CA ARG A 198 16.07 -2.84 21.69
C ARG A 198 15.68 -1.52 22.40
N TYR A 199 16.55 -0.52 22.39
CA TYR A 199 16.35 0.75 23.10
C TYR A 199 16.20 1.97 22.18
N SER A 200 16.27 1.77 20.85
CA SER A 200 16.01 2.87 19.91
C SER A 200 14.56 3.37 20.03
N LYS A 201 14.37 4.67 19.78
CA LYS A 201 13.04 5.30 19.78
C LYS A 201 12.08 4.56 18.84
N GLN A 202 12.54 4.25 17.63
CA GLN A 202 11.77 3.58 16.60
C GLN A 202 11.34 2.16 17.03
N TYR A 203 12.23 1.39 17.67
CA TYR A 203 11.88 0.08 18.21
C TYR A 203 10.76 0.18 19.25
N ILE A 204 10.88 1.12 20.19
CA ILE A 204 9.91 1.32 21.27
C ILE A 204 8.55 1.71 20.68
N GLU A 205 8.51 2.63 19.72
CA GLU A 205 7.29 3.08 19.06
C GLU A 205 6.60 1.93 18.29
N VAL A 206 7.35 1.15 17.51
CA VAL A 206 6.84 -0.02 16.78
C VAL A 206 6.25 -1.06 17.74
N MET A 207 6.98 -1.41 18.81
CA MET A 207 6.52 -2.40 19.78
C MET A 207 5.28 -1.91 20.55
N LYS A 208 5.22 -0.63 20.90
CA LYS A 208 4.06 -0.01 21.55
C LYS A 208 2.81 -0.15 20.68
N VAL A 209 2.90 0.19 19.39
CA VAL A 209 1.79 0.07 18.44
C VAL A 209 1.35 -1.38 18.27
N ILE A 210 2.30 -2.33 18.19
CA ILE A 210 1.96 -3.77 18.10
C ILE A 210 1.20 -4.22 19.36
N ILE A 211 1.62 -3.82 20.55
CA ILE A 211 0.95 -4.14 21.81
C ILE A 211 -0.46 -3.53 21.85
N GLU A 212 -0.61 -2.27 21.46
CA GLU A 212 -1.91 -1.58 21.39
C GLU A 212 -2.85 -2.24 20.38
N ASN A 213 -2.34 -2.61 19.21
CA ASN A 213 -3.09 -3.34 18.19
C ASN A 213 -3.55 -4.72 18.67
N ARG A 214 -2.74 -5.43 19.46
CA ARG A 214 -3.13 -6.69 20.10
C ARG A 214 -4.28 -6.51 21.07
N LYS A 215 -4.28 -5.44 21.87
CA LYS A 215 -5.42 -5.09 22.75
C LYS A 215 -6.70 -4.82 21.95
N ARG A 216 -6.59 -4.35 20.70
CA ARG A 216 -7.70 -4.14 19.76
C ARG A 216 -8.07 -5.39 18.95
N GLY A 217 -7.53 -6.56 19.28
CA GLY A 217 -7.85 -7.84 18.64
C GLY A 217 -6.99 -8.22 17.43
N ARG A 218 -6.01 -7.39 17.01
CA ARG A 218 -5.09 -7.76 15.92
C ARG A 218 -4.05 -8.78 16.42
N LYS A 219 -3.83 -9.86 15.68
CA LYS A 219 -2.92 -10.97 16.08
C LYS A 219 -1.53 -10.89 15.43
N THR A 220 -0.92 -9.70 15.39
CA THR A 220 0.40 -9.51 14.78
C THR A 220 1.47 -10.32 15.51
N LYS A 221 2.12 -11.27 14.82
CA LYS A 221 3.25 -12.05 15.32
C LYS A 221 4.54 -11.24 15.16
N VAL A 222 5.43 -11.28 16.15
CA VAL A 222 6.77 -10.70 16.05
C VAL A 222 7.78 -11.83 16.06
N ILE A 223 8.69 -11.84 15.09
CA ILE A 223 9.75 -12.84 14.95
C ILE A 223 11.09 -12.10 14.92
N TYR A 224 12.04 -12.57 15.72
CA TYR A 224 13.42 -12.11 15.63
C TYR A 224 14.14 -12.91 14.55
N GLY A 225 14.67 -12.22 13.54
CA GLY A 225 15.40 -12.84 12.45
C GLY A 225 16.79 -13.26 12.91
N LEU A 226 17.00 -14.57 13.10
CA LEU A 226 18.28 -15.12 13.52
C LEU A 226 19.01 -15.73 12.32
N ASN A 227 20.34 -15.67 12.34
CA ASN A 227 21.18 -16.30 11.32
C ASN A 227 20.80 -17.78 11.09
N GLY A 228 20.72 -18.18 9.82
CA GLY A 228 20.28 -19.51 9.40
C GLY A 228 18.75 -19.69 9.41
N GLY A 229 18.01 -18.74 9.98
CA GLY A 229 16.55 -18.75 9.97
C GLY A 229 15.99 -18.73 8.54
N VAL A 230 14.94 -19.52 8.33
CA VAL A 230 14.22 -19.59 7.06
C VAL A 230 12.76 -19.24 7.30
N ILE A 231 12.22 -18.30 6.53
CA ILE A 231 10.83 -17.86 6.63
C ILE A 231 10.17 -18.04 5.27
N GLN A 232 9.08 -18.81 5.24
CA GLN A 232 8.23 -18.99 4.08
C GLN A 232 6.99 -18.11 4.22
N CYS A 233 6.65 -17.34 3.19
CA CYS A 233 5.40 -16.57 3.11
C CYS A 233 4.70 -16.92 1.79
N GLY A 234 3.62 -17.69 1.88
CA GLY A 234 2.96 -18.23 0.68
C GLY A 234 3.84 -19.22 -0.08
N LYS A 235 3.56 -19.42 -1.36
CA LYS A 235 4.26 -20.38 -2.23
C LYS A 235 5.51 -19.78 -2.88
N TYR A 236 5.49 -18.48 -3.17
CA TYR A 236 6.49 -17.84 -4.03
C TYR A 236 7.44 -16.88 -3.30
N PHE A 237 7.37 -16.77 -1.96
CA PHE A 237 8.35 -16.01 -1.19
C PHE A 237 9.00 -16.87 -0.12
N LYS A 238 10.33 -16.98 -0.19
CA LYS A 238 11.16 -17.61 0.83
C LYS A 238 12.33 -16.70 1.18
N MET A 239 12.54 -16.48 2.47
CA MET A 239 13.65 -15.70 3.00
C MET A 239 14.60 -16.61 3.76
N LYS A 240 15.90 -16.55 3.45
CA LYS A 240 16.97 -17.16 4.25
C LYS A 240 17.87 -16.07 4.83
N ILE A 241 18.00 -16.08 6.15
CA ILE A 241 18.72 -15.05 6.91
C ILE A 241 20.20 -15.43 7.02
N TYR A 242 21.08 -14.50 6.68
CA TYR A 242 22.52 -14.61 6.75
C TYR A 242 23.14 -13.75 7.84
N GLY A 243 22.47 -12.68 8.28
CA GLY A 243 22.99 -11.77 9.30
C GLY A 243 21.87 -11.15 10.14
N PRO A 244 22.17 -10.72 11.38
CA PRO A 244 23.51 -10.67 12.00
C PRO A 244 24.06 -12.04 12.44
N ILE A 245 25.38 -12.22 12.43
CA ILE A 245 26.10 -13.45 12.80
C ILE A 245 26.89 -13.18 14.08
N ASN A 246 26.66 -13.94 15.16
CA ASN A 246 27.35 -13.84 16.49
C ASN A 246 26.85 -12.72 17.43
N LYS A 247 27.66 -12.43 18.48
CA LYS A 247 27.45 -11.33 19.45
C LYS A 247 27.33 -9.99 18.71
N TYR A 248 26.50 -9.10 19.22
CA TYR A 248 26.27 -7.78 18.62
C TYR A 248 27.56 -7.04 18.28
N ILE A 249 27.65 -6.54 17.05
CA ILE A 249 28.70 -5.61 16.67
C ILE A 249 28.41 -4.28 17.35
N THR A 250 29.31 -3.80 18.20
CA THR A 250 29.11 -2.57 18.99
C THR A 250 29.35 -1.30 18.18
N LYS A 251 30.23 -1.36 17.17
CA LYS A 251 30.47 -0.26 16.23
C LYS A 251 29.24 -0.07 15.34
N ASN A 252 28.70 1.15 15.29
CA ASN A 252 27.49 1.49 14.54
C ASN A 252 26.40 0.40 14.69
N ILE A 253 25.95 0.23 15.94
CA ILE A 253 25.23 -0.95 16.42
C ILE A 253 23.92 -1.23 15.67
N LEU A 254 23.25 -0.22 15.11
CA LEU A 254 22.01 -0.43 14.37
C LEU A 254 22.34 -0.98 12.97
N ASN A 255 23.11 -0.23 12.18
CA ASN A 255 23.59 -0.61 10.85
C ASN A 255 24.24 -2.00 10.80
N ASN A 256 25.27 -2.24 11.60
CA ASN A 256 26.05 -3.47 11.55
C ASN A 256 25.32 -4.69 12.09
N ASN A 257 24.14 -4.51 12.71
CA ASN A 257 23.27 -5.61 13.10
C ASN A 257 21.98 -5.65 12.28
N SER A 258 21.97 -5.06 11.07
CA SER A 258 20.87 -5.20 10.12
C SER A 258 20.56 -6.67 9.79
N LEU A 259 19.29 -6.98 9.53
CA LEU A 259 18.91 -8.24 8.91
C LEU A 259 19.46 -8.30 7.49
N VAL A 260 20.35 -9.26 7.26
CA VAL A 260 20.83 -9.61 5.94
C VAL A 260 20.15 -10.89 5.52
N PHE A 261 19.49 -10.91 4.37
CA PHE A 261 18.78 -12.09 3.91
C PHE A 261 18.71 -12.20 2.39
N LEU A 262 18.67 -13.44 1.90
CA LEU A 262 18.36 -13.75 0.52
C LEU A 262 16.86 -14.03 0.40
N ALA A 263 16.16 -13.20 -0.38
CA ALA A 263 14.77 -13.41 -0.75
C ALA A 263 14.69 -14.14 -2.09
N LEU A 264 14.10 -15.32 -2.09
CA LEU A 264 13.68 -16.04 -3.29
C LEU A 264 12.23 -15.67 -3.58
N ILE A 265 12.01 -15.01 -4.71
CA ILE A 265 10.72 -14.50 -5.19
C ILE A 265 10.39 -15.19 -6.52
N GLY A 266 9.60 -16.26 -6.46
CA GLY A 266 9.49 -17.21 -7.56
C GLY A 266 10.85 -17.84 -7.84
N GLU A 267 11.44 -17.51 -8.98
CA GLU A 267 12.77 -18.01 -9.40
C GLU A 267 13.89 -17.00 -9.17
N LYS A 268 13.54 -15.75 -8.81
CA LYS A 268 14.50 -14.64 -8.69
C LYS A 268 15.02 -14.51 -7.27
N LYS A 269 16.34 -14.29 -7.13
CA LYS A 269 17.02 -14.11 -5.84
C LYS A 269 17.48 -12.68 -5.67
N ILE A 270 17.01 -12.04 -4.60
CA ILE A 270 17.43 -10.70 -4.22
C ILE A 270 18.13 -10.77 -2.87
N LEU A 271 19.37 -10.29 -2.79
CA LEU A 271 20.08 -10.14 -1.53
C LEU A 271 19.78 -8.75 -0.95
N TYR A 272 19.14 -8.73 0.22
CA TYR A 272 18.94 -7.52 1.02
C TYR A 272 19.98 -7.46 2.13
N THR A 273 20.72 -6.37 2.20
CA THR A 273 21.82 -6.18 3.14
C THR A 273 21.51 -5.19 4.26
N GLY A 274 20.45 -4.39 4.13
CA GLY A 274 20.25 -3.22 4.99
C GLY A 274 21.48 -2.32 4.94
N ASP A 275 21.88 -1.80 6.09
CA ASP A 275 22.95 -0.81 6.19
C ASP A 275 24.24 -1.38 6.79
N ILE A 276 24.46 -2.69 6.66
CA ILE A 276 25.70 -3.31 7.12
C ILE A 276 26.93 -2.58 6.53
N GLU A 277 27.92 -2.34 7.39
CA GLU A 277 29.20 -1.79 6.97
C GLU A 277 30.23 -2.91 6.84
N LYS A 278 31.45 -2.55 6.41
CA LYS A 278 32.60 -3.46 6.23
C LYS A 278 32.72 -4.56 7.29
N VAL A 279 32.58 -4.23 8.58
CA VAL A 279 32.75 -5.19 9.68
C VAL A 279 31.70 -6.30 9.64
N ALA A 280 30.45 -5.97 9.29
CA ALA A 280 29.38 -6.95 9.15
C ALA A 280 29.47 -7.69 7.80
N GLU A 281 29.90 -7.04 6.73
CA GLU A 281 30.18 -7.67 5.43
C GLU A 281 31.20 -8.81 5.56
N GLU A 282 32.32 -8.56 6.23
CA GLU A 282 33.39 -9.54 6.47
C GLU A 282 32.88 -10.79 7.21
N GLN A 283 31.85 -10.65 8.06
CA GLN A 283 31.26 -11.78 8.78
C GLN A 283 30.35 -12.65 7.90
N ILE A 284 29.62 -12.03 6.97
CA ILE A 284 28.62 -12.72 6.15
C ILE A 284 29.22 -13.29 4.86
N ILE A 285 30.35 -12.76 4.37
CA ILE A 285 30.88 -13.03 3.04
C ILE A 285 31.06 -14.53 2.74
N LYS A 286 31.69 -15.28 3.66
CA LYS A 286 31.91 -16.73 3.53
C LYS A 286 30.63 -17.55 3.47
N ARG A 287 29.50 -16.99 3.91
CA ARG A 287 28.20 -17.68 3.93
C ARG A 287 27.38 -17.42 2.66
N ILE A 288 27.66 -16.31 1.99
CA ILE A 288 26.99 -15.93 0.74
C ILE A 288 27.85 -16.21 -0.49
N GLU A 289 29.13 -16.55 -0.28
CA GLU A 289 30.07 -16.94 -1.32
C GLU A 289 29.50 -18.08 -2.19
N GLY A 290 29.63 -17.92 -3.51
CA GLY A 290 29.17 -18.91 -4.49
C GLY A 290 27.66 -18.91 -4.76
N ILE A 291 26.86 -18.16 -4.01
CA ILE A 291 25.42 -18.00 -4.29
C ILE A 291 25.25 -17.11 -5.52
N ASP A 292 24.56 -17.63 -6.53
CA ASP A 292 24.10 -16.84 -7.67
C ASP A 292 22.92 -15.96 -7.26
N ILE A 293 23.10 -14.64 -7.35
CA ILE A 293 22.17 -13.58 -6.92
C ILE A 293 21.76 -12.79 -8.16
N ASP A 294 20.46 -12.70 -8.43
CA ASP A 294 19.96 -11.92 -9.57
C ASP A 294 20.11 -10.42 -9.31
N TYR A 295 19.77 -9.96 -8.10
CA TYR A 295 19.81 -8.55 -7.70
C TYR A 295 20.42 -8.37 -6.30
N LEU A 296 21.34 -7.41 -6.17
CA LEU A 296 21.80 -6.92 -4.88
C LEU A 296 21.09 -5.60 -4.56
N LYS A 297 20.38 -5.55 -3.44
CA LYS A 297 20.05 -4.26 -2.81
C LYS A 297 21.31 -3.77 -2.11
N VAL A 298 21.94 -2.74 -2.66
CA VAL A 298 23.22 -2.20 -2.21
C VAL A 298 23.10 -1.69 -0.78
N ALA A 299 24.11 -1.97 0.02
CA ALA A 299 24.12 -1.65 1.43
C ALA A 299 24.24 -0.15 1.69
N HIS A 300 23.56 0.33 2.72
CA HIS A 300 23.77 1.66 3.30
C HIS A 300 23.73 2.78 2.25
N HIS A 301 22.76 2.69 1.34
CA HIS A 301 22.51 3.69 0.29
C HIS A 301 23.72 3.97 -0.61
N GLY A 302 24.67 3.03 -0.72
CA GLY A 302 25.92 3.21 -1.46
C GLY A 302 26.99 4.00 -0.71
N SER A 303 26.91 4.08 0.62
CA SER A 303 27.91 4.73 1.48
C SER A 303 29.31 4.11 1.31
N LYS A 304 30.35 4.94 1.40
CA LYS A 304 31.77 4.51 1.35
C LYS A 304 32.18 3.53 2.45
N SER A 305 31.39 3.42 3.54
CA SER A 305 31.66 2.47 4.63
C SER A 305 31.19 1.04 4.34
N SER A 306 30.46 0.85 3.22
CA SER A 306 29.71 -0.35 2.90
C SER A 306 29.87 -0.70 1.42
N THR A 307 29.37 -1.85 1.03
CA THR A 307 29.54 -2.47 -0.30
C THR A 307 31.01 -2.45 -0.73
N THR A 308 31.88 -2.99 0.12
CA THR A 308 33.33 -2.97 -0.12
C THR A 308 33.74 -3.76 -1.36
N ASP A 309 34.91 -3.46 -1.94
CA ASP A 309 35.45 -4.24 -3.07
C ASP A 309 35.57 -5.73 -2.74
N ILE A 310 35.96 -6.05 -1.49
CA ILE A 310 36.01 -7.43 -1.00
C ILE A 310 34.62 -8.06 -1.08
N PHE A 311 33.58 -7.38 -0.58
CA PHE A 311 32.21 -7.87 -0.64
C PHE A 311 31.74 -8.08 -2.09
N LEU A 312 31.93 -7.09 -2.96
CA LEU A 312 31.52 -7.15 -4.38
C LEU A 312 32.24 -8.27 -5.16
N ASN A 313 33.54 -8.45 -4.92
CA ASN A 313 34.34 -9.47 -5.62
C ASN A 313 33.99 -10.91 -5.21
N ASN A 314 33.34 -11.11 -4.06
CA ASN A 314 32.97 -12.44 -3.56
C ASN A 314 31.50 -12.81 -3.79
N ILE A 315 30.68 -11.89 -4.29
CA ILE A 315 29.28 -12.17 -4.65
C ILE A 315 29.14 -12.39 -6.15
N LYS A 316 28.29 -13.35 -6.55
CA LYS A 316 27.93 -13.54 -7.96
C LYS A 316 26.64 -12.77 -8.24
N CYS A 317 26.77 -11.50 -8.62
CA CYS A 317 25.63 -10.63 -8.95
C CYS A 317 25.97 -9.68 -10.11
N LYS A 318 24.98 -9.39 -10.96
CA LYS A 318 25.14 -8.45 -12.10
C LYS A 318 24.20 -7.25 -12.06
N ASN A 319 23.15 -7.28 -11.23
CA ASN A 319 22.19 -6.18 -11.13
C ASN A 319 22.23 -5.60 -9.72
N PHE A 320 22.34 -4.28 -9.63
CA PHE A 320 22.49 -3.56 -8.38
C PHE A 320 21.37 -2.52 -8.27
N VAL A 321 20.73 -2.47 -7.10
CA VAL A 321 19.72 -1.46 -6.79
C VAL A 321 20.23 -0.61 -5.64
N ILE A 322 20.26 0.70 -5.84
CA ILE A 322 20.69 1.68 -4.84
C ILE A 322 19.49 2.57 -4.57
N SER A 323 19.04 2.64 -3.33
CA SER A 323 18.16 3.72 -2.89
C SER A 323 19.06 4.80 -2.32
N CYS A 324 19.09 5.95 -2.96
CA CYS A 324 19.83 7.09 -2.46
C CYS A 324 19.14 8.35 -2.94
N ARG A 325 19.20 9.38 -2.11
CA ARG A 325 18.81 10.71 -2.54
C ARG A 325 19.93 11.29 -3.39
N CYS A 326 19.66 11.58 -4.67
CA CYS A 326 20.52 12.45 -5.46
C CYS A 326 20.57 13.82 -4.76
N LYS A 327 21.77 14.25 -4.37
CA LYS A 327 22.02 15.57 -3.78
C LYS A 327 22.25 16.62 -4.85
#